data_AF-A0A6N7RSJ9-F1
#
_entry.id   AF-A0A6N7RSJ9-F1
#
_cell.length_a   1.000
_cell.length_b   1.000
_cell.length_c   1.000
_cell.angle_alpha   90.00
_cell.angle_beta   90.00
_cell.angle_gamma   90.00
#
_symmetry.space_group_name_H-M   'P 1'
#
loop_
_entity.id
_entity.type
_entity.pdbx_description
1 polymer ?
#
loop_
_entity_poly.entity_id
_entity_poly.type
_entity_poly.pdbx_seq_one_letter_code
_entity_poly.pdbx_strand_id
1 'polypeptide(L)'
;MRRNAVELLDSRLSGLPFEQKILLIEQIRDLCFEHEMEAIIDSSPLPVQTEIPLCKKCGSAHVSRFGTRNHAQRYRCNGCGHVFATEKKRSLVGSSKLSKTKWMRFVNCFVDGLPIAKCAANCGVSEKTAYSMRLRVLSLIEQTGDAWTLQAGQRAEIDETFVLESFKGNRTKCKDFEMPRASLTRGRKGDYRRKHGAGLNAADHICIITGVDERRKTFLEITGRGHGTIDECKRALEGKLAPNSRVSTDDYGVYPGILKTMGVCHASYVSSDSQGNLNRVNALHSQFKSFLARKRGVSTRRLPLYLAEFSWRWSACMNDDSTSLTASKIVRKIAATDFHTKVVDFKYSEYPCADWWKTDEGKKENIRIDADAVQYALRKARKDPDTPEDRIQLLSEIEEDLLEKAAEAGVVLQATEDEAANYAKKEQPRPLTMFMLKS
;
A
#
# COMPACT_ATOMS: atom_id res chain seq x y z
N MET A 1 -1.57 -52.89 -9.09
CA MET A 1 -2.82 -52.16 -8.79
C MET A 1 -2.86 -50.72 -9.34
N ARG A 2 -1.82 -49.87 -9.16
CA ARG A 2 -1.88 -48.46 -9.62
C ARG A 2 -1.99 -48.25 -11.15
N ARG A 3 -1.32 -49.06 -12.00
CA ARG A 3 -1.43 -48.95 -13.48
C ARG A 3 -2.86 -49.17 -13.99
N ASN A 4 -3.52 -50.19 -13.44
CA ASN A 4 -4.88 -50.58 -13.83
C ASN A 4 -5.94 -49.51 -13.47
N ALA A 5 -5.72 -48.74 -12.40
CA ALA A 5 -6.62 -47.65 -12.03
C ALA A 5 -6.47 -46.41 -12.94
N VAL A 6 -5.26 -46.11 -13.41
CA VAL A 6 -5.00 -44.98 -14.33
C VAL A 6 -5.51 -45.30 -15.73
N GLU A 7 -5.32 -46.52 -16.22
CA GLU A 7 -5.86 -47.00 -17.51
C GLU A 7 -7.40 -47.02 -17.52
N LEU A 8 -8.02 -47.40 -16.40
CA LEU A 8 -9.47 -47.33 -16.22
C LEU A 8 -9.99 -45.87 -16.19
N LEU A 9 -9.22 -44.95 -15.61
CA LEU A 9 -9.52 -43.52 -15.65
C LEU A 9 -9.40 -42.96 -17.06
N ASP A 10 -8.37 -43.34 -17.81
CA ASP A 10 -8.12 -42.86 -19.17
C ASP A 10 -9.21 -43.29 -20.15
N SER A 11 -9.64 -44.56 -20.07
CA SER A 11 -10.77 -45.07 -20.86
C SER A 11 -12.09 -44.36 -20.53
N ARG A 12 -12.37 -44.10 -19.25
CA ARG A 12 -13.56 -43.34 -18.82
C ARG A 12 -13.48 -41.87 -19.24
N LEU A 13 -12.31 -41.25 -19.14
CA LEU A 13 -12.07 -39.87 -19.57
C LEU A 13 -12.27 -39.73 -21.07
N SER A 14 -11.76 -40.67 -21.87
CA SER A 14 -11.84 -40.64 -23.33
C SER A 14 -13.28 -40.51 -23.84
N GLY A 15 -14.22 -41.21 -23.21
CA GLY A 15 -15.65 -41.20 -23.56
C GLY A 15 -16.44 -39.96 -23.11
N LEU A 16 -15.87 -39.06 -22.31
CA LEU A 16 -16.58 -37.85 -21.86
C LEU A 16 -16.59 -36.76 -22.95
N PRO A 17 -17.70 -36.02 -23.11
CA PRO A 17 -17.74 -34.77 -23.88
C PRO A 17 -16.69 -33.76 -23.38
N PHE A 18 -16.19 -32.91 -24.29
CA PHE A 18 -15.15 -31.92 -23.98
C PHE A 18 -15.51 -31.01 -22.79
N GLU A 19 -16.75 -30.52 -22.73
CA GLU A 19 -17.22 -29.70 -21.61
C GLU A 19 -17.18 -30.44 -20.26
N GLN A 20 -17.52 -31.74 -20.25
CA GLN A 20 -17.47 -32.56 -19.04
C GLN A 20 -16.02 -32.85 -18.62
N LYS A 21 -15.10 -32.98 -19.59
CA LYS A 21 -13.66 -33.06 -19.31
C LYS A 21 -13.14 -31.79 -18.63
N ILE A 22 -13.54 -30.61 -19.10
CA ILE A 22 -13.17 -29.34 -18.47
C ILE A 22 -13.68 -29.28 -17.02
N LEU A 23 -14.96 -29.57 -16.80
CA LEU A 23 -15.55 -29.58 -15.46
C LEU A 23 -14.85 -30.55 -14.51
N LEU A 24 -14.51 -31.75 -14.99
CA LEU A 24 -13.81 -32.74 -14.20
C LEU A 24 -12.39 -32.31 -13.84
N ILE A 25 -11.66 -31.67 -14.77
CA ILE A 25 -10.34 -31.09 -14.48
C ILE A 25 -10.45 -30.02 -13.38
N GLU A 26 -11.48 -29.16 -13.43
CA GLU A 26 -11.70 -28.17 -12.38
C GLU A 26 -12.01 -28.80 -11.02
N GLN A 27 -12.85 -29.83 -10.98
CA GLN A 27 -13.17 -30.57 -9.76
C GLN A 27 -11.95 -31.27 -9.16
N ILE A 28 -11.14 -31.94 -9.99
CA ILE A 28 -9.89 -32.58 -9.53
C ILE A 28 -8.93 -31.53 -8.98
N ARG A 29 -8.78 -30.39 -9.68
CA ARG A 29 -7.95 -29.29 -9.20
C ARG A 29 -8.41 -28.76 -7.84
N ASP A 30 -9.71 -28.64 -7.63
CA ASP A 30 -10.28 -28.20 -6.35
C ASP A 30 -10.00 -29.18 -5.21
N LEU A 31 -10.13 -30.47 -5.47
CA LEU A 31 -9.76 -31.52 -4.52
C LEU A 31 -8.28 -31.45 -4.20
N CYS A 32 -7.41 -31.29 -5.20
CA CYS A 32 -5.97 -31.12 -4.98
C CYS A 32 -5.67 -29.88 -4.12
N PHE A 33 -6.32 -28.76 -4.37
CA PHE A 33 -6.16 -27.54 -3.58
C PHE A 33 -6.61 -27.71 -2.13
N GLU A 34 -7.72 -28.39 -1.89
CA GLU A 34 -8.19 -28.66 -0.54
C GLU A 34 -7.20 -29.53 0.23
N HIS A 35 -6.76 -30.64 -0.36
CA HIS A 35 -5.74 -31.51 0.23
C HIS A 35 -4.39 -30.81 0.43
N GLU A 36 -3.95 -29.97 -0.51
CA GLU A 36 -2.70 -29.20 -0.36
C GLU A 36 -2.80 -28.22 0.81
N MET A 37 -3.91 -27.48 0.90
CA MET A 37 -4.12 -26.54 2.01
C MET A 37 -4.24 -27.28 3.35
N GLU A 38 -4.90 -28.44 3.39
CA GLU A 38 -4.99 -29.29 4.58
C GLU A 38 -3.63 -29.81 5.00
N ALA A 39 -2.89 -30.42 4.09
CA ALA A 39 -1.56 -30.93 4.37
C ALA A 39 -0.61 -29.83 4.88
N ILE A 40 -0.68 -28.62 4.30
CA ILE A 40 0.12 -27.48 4.79
C ILE A 40 -0.36 -26.99 6.16
N ILE A 41 -1.68 -26.98 6.42
CA ILE A 41 -2.23 -26.59 7.73
C ILE A 41 -1.81 -27.60 8.81
N ASP A 42 -1.92 -28.89 8.52
CA ASP A 42 -1.60 -29.98 9.46
C ASP A 42 -0.10 -30.13 9.70
N SER A 43 0.73 -29.91 8.68
CA SER A 43 2.20 -29.92 8.81
C SER A 43 2.78 -28.63 9.39
N SER A 44 2.00 -27.54 9.44
CA SER A 44 2.46 -26.31 10.04
C SER A 44 2.63 -26.50 11.54
N PRO A 45 3.77 -26.09 12.13
CA PRO A 45 3.97 -26.23 13.57
C PRO A 45 2.82 -25.56 14.31
N LEU A 46 2.10 -26.37 15.10
CA LEU A 46 1.28 -25.84 16.18
C LEU A 46 2.21 -24.96 17.02
N PRO A 47 1.75 -23.78 17.47
CA PRO A 47 2.58 -22.95 18.35
C PRO A 47 3.06 -23.82 19.50
N VAL A 48 4.30 -23.59 19.94
CA VAL A 48 4.78 -24.11 21.22
C VAL A 48 3.68 -23.77 22.22
N GLN A 49 2.93 -24.78 22.65
CA GLN A 49 2.00 -24.60 23.74
C GLN A 49 2.93 -24.20 24.88
N THR A 50 2.91 -22.94 25.31
CA THR A 50 3.37 -22.64 26.67
C THR A 50 2.61 -23.63 27.52
N GLU A 51 3.32 -24.53 28.20
CA GLU A 51 2.72 -25.73 28.82
C GLU A 51 1.52 -25.38 29.70
N ILE A 52 1.48 -24.14 30.21
CA ILE A 52 0.37 -23.53 30.93
C ILE A 52 0.17 -22.06 30.47
N PRO A 53 -1.02 -21.65 29.99
CA PRO A 53 -1.31 -20.27 29.61
C PRO A 53 -1.58 -19.37 30.82
N LEU A 54 -1.15 -18.10 30.76
CA LEU A 54 -1.42 -17.09 31.80
C LEU A 54 -2.92 -16.73 31.87
N CYS A 55 -3.40 -16.39 33.07
CA CYS A 55 -4.77 -15.91 33.24
C CYS A 55 -4.99 -14.55 32.57
N LYS A 56 -5.88 -14.48 31.58
CA LYS A 56 -6.20 -13.23 30.86
C LYS A 56 -6.85 -12.14 31.72
N LYS A 57 -7.42 -12.51 32.87
CA LYS A 57 -8.09 -11.56 33.77
C LYS A 57 -7.14 -10.91 34.78
N CYS A 58 -6.14 -11.64 35.27
CA CYS A 58 -5.26 -11.17 36.36
C CYS A 58 -3.76 -11.41 36.13
N GLY A 59 -3.36 -11.93 34.97
CA GLY A 59 -1.95 -12.20 34.63
C GLY A 59 -1.30 -13.37 35.36
N SER A 60 -1.99 -14.01 36.32
CA SER A 60 -1.42 -15.10 37.13
C SER A 60 -1.01 -16.32 36.30
N ALA A 61 0.18 -16.86 36.58
CA ALA A 61 0.68 -18.13 36.05
C ALA A 61 0.13 -19.36 36.80
N HIS A 62 -0.51 -19.16 37.97
CA HIS A 62 -1.12 -20.25 38.74
C HIS A 62 -2.47 -20.64 38.14
N VAL A 63 -2.43 -21.59 37.21
CA VAL A 63 -3.58 -22.01 36.42
C VAL A 63 -3.63 -23.55 36.37
N SER A 64 -4.79 -24.13 36.65
CA SER A 64 -5.04 -25.57 36.62
C SER A 64 -5.89 -25.98 35.43
N ARG A 65 -5.70 -27.19 34.89
CA ARG A 65 -6.56 -27.76 33.83
C ARG A 65 -8.00 -27.94 34.35
N PHE A 66 -8.99 -27.55 33.55
CA PHE A 66 -10.42 -27.50 33.92
C PHE A 66 -11.30 -28.20 32.87
N GLY A 67 -11.00 -29.47 32.60
CA GLY A 67 -11.73 -30.28 31.61
C GLY A 67 -11.58 -29.78 30.16
N THR A 68 -12.39 -30.33 29.27
CA THR A 68 -12.40 -30.00 27.83
C THR A 68 -13.81 -29.59 27.36
N ARG A 69 -13.89 -28.72 26.34
CA ARG A 69 -15.15 -28.38 25.65
C ARG A 69 -14.85 -28.18 24.16
N ASN A 70 -15.63 -28.77 23.26
CA ASN A 70 -15.41 -28.69 21.81
C ASN A 70 -13.98 -29.06 21.38
N HIS A 71 -13.45 -30.15 21.96
CA HIS A 71 -12.07 -30.64 21.76
C HIS A 71 -10.98 -29.61 22.11
N ALA A 72 -11.27 -28.63 22.98
CA ALA A 72 -10.31 -27.66 23.49
C ALA A 72 -10.12 -27.81 25.00
N GLN A 73 -8.87 -27.74 25.46
CA GLN A 73 -8.52 -27.73 26.87
C GLN A 73 -8.96 -26.41 27.51
N ARG A 74 -9.66 -26.52 28.65
CA ARG A 74 -9.99 -25.37 29.49
C ARG A 74 -9.04 -25.31 30.69
N TYR A 75 -8.91 -24.11 31.22
CA TYR A 75 -8.00 -23.74 32.28
C TYR A 75 -8.75 -22.87 33.28
N ARG A 76 -8.50 -23.04 34.57
CA ARG A 76 -9.04 -22.21 35.64
C ARG A 76 -7.89 -21.57 36.38
N CYS A 77 -7.94 -20.25 36.51
CA CYS A 77 -6.98 -19.52 37.35
C CYS A 77 -7.26 -19.81 38.82
N ASN A 78 -6.22 -20.21 39.56
CA ASN A 78 -6.33 -20.50 40.99
C ASN A 78 -6.40 -19.22 41.84
N GLY A 79 -5.95 -18.07 41.32
CA GLY A 79 -6.04 -16.78 42.01
C GLY A 79 -7.41 -16.11 41.88
N CYS A 80 -7.90 -15.90 40.66
CA CYS A 80 -9.15 -15.15 40.42
C CYS A 80 -10.35 -16.02 40.03
N GLY A 81 -10.18 -17.34 39.95
CA GLY A 81 -11.23 -18.28 39.58
C GLY A 81 -11.67 -18.23 38.11
N HIS A 82 -11.13 -17.33 37.30
CA HIS A 82 -11.51 -17.17 35.89
C HIS A 82 -11.22 -18.44 35.09
N VAL A 83 -12.24 -18.94 34.40
CA VAL A 83 -12.12 -20.11 33.52
C VAL A 83 -12.00 -19.64 32.07
N PHE A 84 -10.91 -20.02 31.43
CA PHE A 84 -10.62 -19.70 30.04
C PHE A 84 -10.19 -20.97 29.29
N ALA A 85 -10.07 -20.92 27.97
CA ALA A 85 -9.48 -22.00 27.18
C ALA A 85 -8.15 -21.53 26.60
N THR A 86 -7.27 -22.46 26.22
CA THR A 86 -6.24 -22.09 25.24
C THR A 86 -6.97 -21.61 24.01
N GLU A 87 -6.71 -20.37 23.59
CA GLU A 87 -7.29 -19.88 22.35
C GLU A 87 -6.80 -20.80 21.23
N LYS A 88 -7.72 -21.43 20.51
CA LYS A 88 -7.36 -22.10 19.27
C LYS A 88 -6.80 -21.00 18.37
N LYS A 89 -5.55 -21.18 17.92
CA LYS A 89 -4.95 -20.36 16.87
C LYS A 89 -5.97 -20.18 15.75
N ARG A 90 -6.30 -18.92 15.45
CA ARG A 90 -7.29 -18.61 14.44
C ARG A 90 -6.54 -18.29 13.15
N SER A 91 -6.28 -19.31 12.33
CA SER A 91 -5.68 -19.07 11.02
C SER A 91 -6.58 -18.17 10.15
N LEU A 92 -6.00 -17.50 9.15
CA LEU A 92 -6.77 -16.67 8.22
C LEU A 92 -7.88 -17.48 7.53
N VAL A 93 -7.62 -18.75 7.22
CA VAL A 93 -8.61 -19.66 6.63
C VAL A 93 -9.61 -20.14 7.69
N GLY A 94 -9.16 -20.55 8.88
CA GLY A 94 -10.03 -21.03 9.96
C GLY A 94 -10.96 -19.96 10.55
N SER A 95 -10.62 -18.68 10.39
CA SER A 95 -11.47 -17.55 10.73
C SER A 95 -12.50 -17.19 9.65
N SER A 96 -12.40 -17.77 8.45
CA SER A 96 -13.23 -17.46 7.29
C SER A 96 -14.44 -18.38 7.18
N LYS A 97 -15.51 -17.88 6.57
CA LYS A 97 -16.67 -18.71 6.15
C LYS A 97 -16.50 -19.28 4.73
N LEU A 98 -15.41 -18.93 4.04
CA LEU A 98 -15.10 -19.44 2.70
C LEU A 98 -14.35 -20.77 2.81
N SER A 99 -14.59 -21.67 1.86
CA SER A 99 -13.89 -22.96 1.79
C SER A 99 -12.39 -22.80 1.55
N LYS A 100 -11.62 -23.84 1.93
CA LYS A 100 -10.17 -23.91 1.70
C LYS A 100 -9.83 -23.78 0.21
N THR A 101 -10.59 -24.45 -0.64
CA THR A 101 -10.51 -24.35 -2.11
C THR A 101 -10.59 -22.91 -2.62
N LYS A 102 -11.55 -22.12 -2.12
CA LYS A 102 -11.69 -20.70 -2.53
C LYS A 102 -10.49 -19.87 -2.08
N TRP A 103 -9.93 -20.15 -0.91
CA TRP A 103 -8.70 -19.49 -0.47
C TRP A 103 -7.49 -19.88 -1.30
N MET A 104 -7.31 -21.16 -1.65
CA MET A 104 -6.22 -21.59 -2.52
C MET A 104 -6.32 -20.98 -3.92
N ARG A 105 -7.51 -21.02 -4.53
CA ARG A 105 -7.78 -20.33 -5.80
C ARG A 105 -7.41 -18.85 -5.70
N PHE A 106 -7.78 -18.19 -4.60
CA PHE A 106 -7.47 -16.79 -4.39
C PHE A 106 -5.97 -16.53 -4.22
N VAL A 107 -5.26 -17.36 -3.44
CA VAL A 107 -3.81 -17.27 -3.23
C VAL A 107 -3.09 -17.41 -4.56
N ASN A 108 -3.45 -18.39 -5.39
CA ASN A 108 -2.87 -18.55 -6.73
C ASN A 108 -3.11 -17.30 -7.59
N CYS A 109 -4.37 -16.82 -7.67
CA CYS A 109 -4.69 -15.59 -8.39
C CYS A 109 -3.94 -14.36 -7.85
N PHE A 110 -3.68 -14.31 -6.54
CA PHE A 110 -2.94 -13.25 -5.89
C PHE A 110 -1.47 -13.30 -6.27
N VAL A 111 -0.82 -14.47 -6.21
CA VAL A 111 0.58 -14.64 -6.63
C VAL A 111 0.76 -14.23 -8.08
N ASP A 112 -0.13 -14.70 -8.97
CA ASP A 112 -0.19 -14.34 -10.39
C ASP A 112 -0.43 -12.84 -10.66
N GLY A 113 -0.76 -12.06 -9.63
CA GLY A 113 -0.97 -10.62 -9.75
C GLY A 113 -2.24 -10.24 -10.51
N LEU A 114 -3.24 -11.13 -10.55
CA LEU A 114 -4.47 -10.90 -11.30
C LEU A 114 -5.30 -9.72 -10.76
N PRO A 115 -6.06 -9.01 -11.62
CA PRO A 115 -7.05 -8.02 -11.17
C PRO A 115 -8.14 -8.63 -10.28
N ILE A 116 -8.72 -7.84 -9.36
CA ILE A 116 -9.76 -8.32 -8.42
C ILE A 116 -10.94 -8.97 -9.14
N ALA A 117 -11.40 -8.41 -10.26
CA ALA A 117 -12.50 -8.97 -11.05
C ALA A 117 -12.19 -10.40 -11.52
N LYS A 118 -10.95 -10.66 -11.97
CA LYS A 118 -10.52 -12.01 -12.35
C LYS A 118 -10.40 -12.93 -11.13
N CYS A 119 -9.86 -12.44 -10.01
CA CYS A 119 -9.83 -13.21 -8.77
C CYS A 119 -11.25 -13.62 -8.33
N ALA A 120 -12.22 -12.71 -8.43
CA ALA A 120 -13.60 -12.93 -8.04
C ALA A 120 -14.28 -14.00 -8.90
N ALA A 121 -14.11 -13.92 -10.23
CA ALA A 121 -14.58 -14.93 -11.17
C ALA A 121 -13.96 -16.31 -10.88
N ASN A 122 -12.64 -16.39 -10.78
CA ASN A 122 -11.92 -17.65 -10.53
C ASN A 122 -12.30 -18.30 -9.19
N CYS A 123 -12.60 -17.49 -8.17
CA CYS A 123 -12.99 -17.98 -6.84
C CYS A 123 -14.50 -18.22 -6.68
N GLY A 124 -15.33 -17.83 -7.64
CA GLY A 124 -16.79 -17.88 -7.52
C GLY A 124 -17.31 -17.05 -6.33
N VAL A 125 -16.88 -15.80 -6.23
CA VAL A 125 -17.29 -14.85 -5.17
C VAL A 125 -17.52 -13.45 -5.75
N SER A 126 -18.19 -12.57 -5.00
CA SER A 126 -18.32 -11.17 -5.40
C SER A 126 -16.97 -10.43 -5.41
N GLU A 127 -16.82 -9.39 -6.23
CA GLU A 127 -15.62 -8.53 -6.21
C GLU A 127 -15.33 -7.93 -4.83
N LYS A 128 -16.37 -7.57 -4.07
CA LYS A 128 -16.25 -7.09 -2.70
C LYS A 128 -15.62 -8.15 -1.79
N THR A 129 -16.05 -9.40 -1.93
CA THR A 129 -15.48 -10.54 -1.19
C THR A 129 -14.03 -10.78 -1.59
N ALA A 130 -13.72 -10.81 -2.89
CA ALA A 130 -12.35 -10.98 -3.37
C ALA A 130 -11.42 -9.84 -2.92
N TYR A 131 -11.91 -8.60 -2.89
CA TYR A 131 -11.17 -7.47 -2.34
C TYR A 131 -10.92 -7.64 -0.84
N SER A 132 -11.92 -8.11 -0.08
CA SER A 132 -11.72 -8.43 1.34
C SER A 132 -10.71 -9.58 1.54
N MET A 133 -10.71 -10.60 0.68
CA MET A 133 -9.71 -11.66 0.71
C MET A 133 -8.30 -11.09 0.46
N ARG A 134 -8.16 -10.17 -0.50
CA ARG A 134 -6.89 -9.47 -0.78
C ARG A 134 -6.37 -8.77 0.46
N LEU A 135 -7.19 -7.93 1.10
CA LEU A 135 -6.76 -7.16 2.27
C LEU A 135 -6.31 -8.07 3.41
N ARG A 136 -6.95 -9.23 3.60
CA ARG A 136 -6.57 -10.20 4.63
C ARG A 136 -5.23 -10.87 4.31
N VAL A 137 -5.00 -11.26 3.05
CA VAL A 137 -3.69 -11.79 2.62
C VAL A 137 -2.60 -10.73 2.75
N LEU A 138 -2.88 -9.48 2.40
CA LEU A 138 -1.92 -8.39 2.58
C LEU A 138 -1.59 -8.13 4.05
N SER A 139 -2.61 -8.13 4.93
CA SER A 139 -2.43 -7.97 6.37
C SER A 139 -1.62 -9.13 6.97
N LEU A 140 -1.80 -10.35 6.45
CA LEU A 140 -0.96 -11.48 6.83
C LEU A 140 0.50 -11.29 6.38
N ILE A 141 0.73 -10.80 5.16
CA ILE A 141 2.07 -10.52 4.64
C ILE A 141 2.74 -9.44 5.50
N GLU A 142 2.02 -8.38 5.83
CA GLU A 142 2.49 -7.30 6.72
C GLU A 142 2.83 -7.84 8.12
N GLN A 143 1.93 -8.60 8.75
CA GLN A 143 2.14 -9.18 10.09
C GLN A 143 3.33 -10.14 10.14
N THR A 144 3.62 -10.84 9.04
CA THR A 144 4.68 -11.86 8.96
C THR A 144 5.89 -11.38 8.16
N GLY A 145 5.99 -10.08 7.90
CA GLY A 145 7.14 -9.48 7.23
C GLY A 145 8.37 -9.56 8.11
N ASP A 146 9.51 -9.91 7.53
CA ASP A 146 10.77 -9.92 8.29
C ASP A 146 11.20 -8.48 8.56
N ALA A 147 11.54 -8.17 9.81
CA ALA A 147 12.12 -6.88 10.15
C ALA A 147 13.39 -6.65 9.33
N TRP A 148 13.51 -5.48 8.71
CA TRP A 148 14.73 -5.09 8.01
C TRP A 148 15.73 -4.49 9.01
N THR A 149 16.95 -5.02 9.01
CA THR A 149 18.04 -4.53 9.84
C THR A 149 19.34 -4.63 9.06
N LEU A 150 20.14 -3.56 9.08
CA LEU A 150 21.47 -3.51 8.52
C LEU A 150 22.50 -3.71 9.62
N GLN A 151 23.28 -4.79 9.51
CA GLN A 151 24.29 -5.14 10.52
C GLN A 151 25.58 -4.34 10.29
N ALA A 152 26.45 -4.31 11.31
CA ALA A 152 27.75 -3.65 11.23
C ALA A 152 28.57 -4.16 10.01
N GLY A 153 29.22 -3.25 9.29
CA GLY A 153 29.98 -3.56 8.07
C GLY A 153 29.15 -3.82 6.81
N GLN A 154 27.81 -3.97 6.92
CA GLN A 154 26.94 -4.10 5.75
C GLN A 154 26.66 -2.75 5.10
N ARG A 155 26.35 -2.79 3.79
CA ARG A 155 26.05 -1.61 2.98
C ARG A 155 24.58 -1.57 2.57
N ALA A 156 23.98 -0.39 2.62
CA ALA A 156 22.66 -0.12 2.06
C ALA A 156 22.59 1.25 1.38
N GLU A 157 21.70 1.35 0.40
CA GLU A 157 21.30 2.61 -0.22
C GLU A 157 19.94 2.99 0.39
N ILE A 158 19.80 4.25 0.83
CA ILE A 158 18.58 4.80 1.39
C ILE A 158 18.20 6.05 0.61
N ASP A 159 16.94 6.14 0.21
CA ASP A 159 16.39 7.26 -0.53
C ASP A 159 14.86 7.31 -0.34
N GLU A 160 14.28 8.47 -0.57
CA GLU A 160 12.85 8.71 -0.50
C GLU A 160 12.14 8.49 -1.83
N THR A 161 10.90 8.00 -1.75
CA THR A 161 9.99 7.98 -2.88
C THR A 161 8.64 8.51 -2.47
N PHE A 162 7.89 9.03 -3.44
CA PHE A 162 6.66 9.76 -3.17
C PHE A 162 5.48 9.15 -3.89
N VAL A 163 4.35 9.11 -3.20
CA VAL A 163 3.05 8.77 -3.77
C VAL A 163 2.06 9.88 -3.52
N LEU A 164 1.22 10.17 -4.51
CA LEU A 164 0.14 11.12 -4.33
C LEU A 164 -0.85 10.58 -3.29
N GLU A 165 -1.19 11.42 -2.32
CA GLU A 165 -2.20 11.11 -1.34
C GLU A 165 -3.53 10.84 -2.04
N SER A 166 -4.10 9.68 -1.73
CA SER A 166 -5.32 9.21 -2.34
C SER A 166 -6.38 8.84 -1.31
N PHE A 167 -7.42 9.65 -1.32
CA PHE A 167 -8.66 9.42 -0.62
C PHE A 167 -9.63 8.54 -1.45
N LYS A 168 -9.13 7.57 -2.23
CA LYS A 168 -9.99 6.71 -3.07
C LYS A 168 -10.92 5.83 -2.23
N GLY A 169 -12.20 5.76 -2.64
CA GLY A 169 -13.23 4.90 -2.05
C GLY A 169 -14.63 5.46 -2.28
N ASN A 170 -15.66 4.62 -2.26
CA ASN A 170 -17.04 5.12 -2.23
C ASN A 170 -17.33 5.65 -0.82
N ARG A 171 -17.60 6.95 -0.73
CA ARG A 171 -17.84 7.67 0.53
C ARG A 171 -19.28 8.08 0.75
N THR A 172 -20.17 7.84 -0.21
CA THR A 172 -21.58 8.28 -0.13
C THR A 172 -22.33 7.68 1.05
N LYS A 173 -21.83 6.57 1.64
CA LYS A 173 -22.40 5.90 2.83
C LYS A 173 -21.48 5.95 4.05
N CYS A 174 -20.39 6.73 4.02
CA CYS A 174 -19.49 6.89 5.17
C CYS A 174 -20.02 8.02 6.04
N LYS A 175 -20.54 7.69 7.23
CA LYS A 175 -20.90 8.69 8.25
C LYS A 175 -19.70 9.13 9.09
N ASP A 176 -18.68 8.28 9.17
CA ASP A 176 -17.56 8.41 10.10
C ASP A 176 -16.30 8.98 9.43
N PHE A 177 -16.42 9.55 8.22
CA PHE A 177 -15.29 10.12 7.49
C PHE A 177 -15.74 11.35 6.70
N GLU A 178 -15.13 12.48 7.01
CA GLU A 178 -15.23 13.72 6.26
C GLU A 178 -14.01 13.90 5.36
N MET A 179 -14.21 14.41 4.14
CA MET A 179 -13.09 14.70 3.25
C MET A 179 -12.31 15.89 3.81
N PRO A 180 -11.00 15.75 4.07
CA PRO A 180 -10.22 16.85 4.64
C PRO A 180 -9.98 18.01 3.67
N ARG A 181 -10.34 17.81 2.39
CA ARG A 181 -10.22 18.80 1.32
C ARG A 181 -11.15 18.48 0.16
N ALA A 182 -11.36 19.44 -0.75
CA ALA A 182 -12.12 19.22 -1.97
C ALA A 182 -11.63 18.00 -2.79
N SER A 183 -12.59 17.24 -3.34
CA SER A 183 -12.27 16.01 -4.08
C SER A 183 -11.55 16.30 -5.41
N LEU A 184 -10.54 15.49 -5.75
CA LEU A 184 -9.86 15.60 -7.03
C LEU A 184 -10.67 14.97 -8.17
N THR A 185 -10.73 15.66 -9.31
CA THR A 185 -11.28 15.13 -10.56
C THR A 185 -10.38 14.06 -11.18
N ARG A 186 -10.97 12.99 -11.72
CA ARG A 186 -10.23 11.88 -12.37
C ARG A 186 -9.59 12.33 -13.69
N GLY A 187 -8.44 11.76 -14.04
CA GLY A 187 -7.87 11.87 -15.38
C GLY A 187 -7.07 13.16 -15.66
N ARG A 188 -6.53 13.82 -14.63
CA ARG A 188 -5.66 15.00 -14.74
C ARG A 188 -4.34 14.68 -15.49
N LYS A 189 -4.38 14.47 -16.81
CA LYS A 189 -3.21 14.49 -17.70
C LYS A 189 -2.73 15.92 -18.03
N GLY A 190 -3.58 16.91 -17.79
CA GLY A 190 -3.37 18.30 -18.21
C GLY A 190 -3.73 19.34 -17.17
N ASP A 191 -3.82 18.97 -15.90
CA ASP A 191 -4.16 19.96 -14.88
C ASP A 191 -2.94 20.82 -14.58
N TYR A 192 -2.91 21.98 -15.24
CA TYR A 192 -1.90 23.03 -15.13
C TYR A 192 -1.58 23.37 -13.66
N ARG A 193 -2.59 23.25 -12.79
CA ARG A 193 -2.60 23.43 -11.31
C ARG A 193 -1.51 22.70 -10.52
N ARG A 194 -0.81 21.71 -11.11
CA ARG A 194 0.34 21.02 -10.47
C ARG A 194 1.53 20.81 -11.41
N LYS A 195 1.50 21.39 -12.61
CA LYS A 195 2.66 21.43 -13.52
C LYS A 195 3.55 22.64 -13.24
N HIS A 196 3.03 23.68 -12.60
CA HIS A 196 3.79 24.85 -12.18
C HIS A 196 4.30 24.65 -10.76
N GLY A 197 5.59 24.37 -10.69
CA GLY A 197 6.29 23.79 -9.56
C GLY A 197 6.92 22.50 -10.05
N ALA A 198 8.12 22.60 -10.64
CA ALA A 198 8.94 21.45 -11.01
C ALA A 198 9.49 20.74 -9.75
N GLY A 199 8.61 20.46 -8.77
CA GLY A 199 8.96 20.00 -7.44
C GLY A 199 7.78 19.37 -6.69
N LEU A 200 8.10 18.70 -5.60
CA LEU A 200 7.16 17.99 -4.73
C LEU A 200 6.28 18.99 -3.98
N ASN A 201 4.97 19.05 -4.25
CA ASN A 201 4.04 19.73 -3.35
C ASN A 201 3.89 18.88 -2.08
N ALA A 202 4.41 19.37 -0.95
CA ALA A 202 4.37 18.67 0.33
C ALA A 202 2.95 18.26 0.75
N ALA A 203 1.94 19.07 0.45
CA ALA A 203 0.56 18.81 0.83
C ALA A 203 -0.02 17.54 0.21
N ASP A 204 0.39 17.20 -1.02
CA ASP A 204 -0.19 16.10 -1.79
C ASP A 204 0.68 14.85 -1.82
N HIS A 205 1.94 14.92 -1.42
CA HIS A 205 2.87 13.81 -1.53
C HIS A 205 3.10 13.18 -0.17
N ILE A 206 2.81 11.89 -0.09
CA ILE A 206 3.19 11.05 1.04
C ILE A 206 4.61 10.55 0.79
N CYS A 207 5.51 10.86 1.73
CA CYS A 207 6.88 10.40 1.75
C CYS A 207 6.94 8.96 2.18
N ILE A 208 7.75 8.18 1.46
CA ILE A 208 8.09 6.81 1.81
C ILE A 208 9.61 6.74 1.80
N ILE A 209 10.23 6.61 2.97
CA ILE A 209 11.66 6.28 3.03
C ILE A 209 11.81 4.82 2.63
N THR A 210 12.73 4.59 1.71
CA THR A 210 13.06 3.27 1.22
C THR A 210 14.53 2.98 1.48
N GLY A 211 14.84 1.72 1.73
CA GLY A 211 16.22 1.28 1.77
C GLY A 211 16.38 -0.09 1.15
N VAL A 212 17.55 -0.32 0.56
CA VAL A 212 17.93 -1.59 -0.07
C VAL A 212 19.37 -1.93 0.30
N ASP A 213 19.57 -3.11 0.87
CA ASP A 213 20.92 -3.59 1.17
C ASP A 213 21.55 -4.31 -0.05
N GLU A 214 22.83 -4.69 0.06
CA GLU A 214 23.51 -5.44 -1.01
C GLU A 214 22.91 -6.82 -1.28
N ARG A 215 22.20 -7.40 -0.29
CA ARG A 215 21.42 -8.64 -0.42
C ARG A 215 20.04 -8.37 -1.02
N ARG A 216 19.77 -7.12 -1.44
CA ARG A 216 18.49 -6.59 -1.93
C ARG A 216 17.31 -6.81 -0.98
N LYS A 217 17.56 -7.00 0.32
CA LYS A 217 16.51 -6.90 1.33
C LYS A 217 16.09 -5.44 1.42
N THR A 218 14.78 -5.19 1.45
CA THR A 218 14.25 -3.83 1.38
C THR A 218 13.32 -3.50 2.54
N PHE A 219 13.21 -2.22 2.85
CA PHE A 219 12.11 -1.66 3.62
C PHE A 219 11.52 -0.48 2.88
N LEU A 220 10.23 -0.24 3.12
CA LEU A 220 9.49 0.92 2.62
C LEU A 220 8.60 1.38 3.76
N GLU A 221 8.82 2.58 4.27
CA GLU A 221 8.14 3.10 5.46
C GLU A 221 7.56 4.48 5.18
N ILE A 222 6.28 4.67 5.49
CA ILE A 222 5.63 5.98 5.38
C ILE A 222 6.18 6.86 6.49
N THR A 223 6.73 8.01 6.14
CA THR A 223 7.37 8.90 7.13
C THR A 223 6.55 10.14 7.40
N GLY A 224 5.97 10.74 6.37
CA GLY A 224 5.26 12.00 6.49
C GLY A 224 4.77 12.53 5.16
N ARG A 225 4.63 13.86 5.08
CA ARG A 225 4.26 14.61 3.88
C ARG A 225 5.46 15.37 3.33
N GLY A 226 5.48 15.62 2.02
CA GLY A 226 6.66 16.22 1.37
C GLY A 226 7.91 15.41 1.64
N HIS A 227 9.07 16.02 1.91
CA HIS A 227 10.29 15.28 2.27
C HIS A 227 10.31 14.72 3.71
N GLY A 228 9.28 15.00 4.51
CA GLY A 228 9.28 14.68 5.95
C GLY A 228 10.23 15.55 6.77
N THR A 229 9.95 15.62 8.07
CA THR A 229 10.78 16.31 9.06
C THR A 229 11.97 15.43 9.50
N ILE A 230 12.98 16.04 10.12
CA ILE A 230 14.14 15.32 10.68
C ILE A 230 13.68 14.22 11.65
N ASP A 231 12.70 14.50 12.50
CA ASP A 231 12.18 13.55 13.48
C ASP A 231 11.38 12.41 12.84
N GLU A 232 10.61 12.68 11.78
CA GLU A 232 9.94 11.64 10.98
C GLU A 232 10.95 10.72 10.31
N CYS A 233 11.97 11.29 9.65
CA CYS A 233 13.03 10.51 9.02
C CYS A 233 13.81 9.69 10.06
N LYS A 234 14.09 10.27 11.23
CA LYS A 234 14.80 9.59 12.31
C LYS A 234 13.99 8.41 12.85
N ARG A 235 12.70 8.58 13.14
CA ARG A 235 11.80 7.50 13.57
C ARG A 235 11.74 6.37 12.55
N ALA A 236 11.68 6.71 11.27
CA ALA A 236 11.65 5.72 10.20
C ALA A 236 12.93 4.89 10.07
N LEU A 237 14.08 5.43 10.48
CA LEU A 237 15.37 4.71 10.46
C LEU A 237 15.74 4.06 11.81
N GLU A 238 15.03 4.42 12.87
CA GLU A 238 15.30 3.93 14.22
C GLU A 238 15.15 2.41 14.32
N GLY A 239 16.11 1.76 15.00
CA GLY A 239 16.16 0.31 15.16
C GLY A 239 16.52 -0.49 13.90
N LYS A 240 16.71 0.17 12.74
CA LYS A 240 17.00 -0.48 11.45
C LYS A 240 18.49 -0.52 11.11
N LEU A 241 19.29 0.40 11.64
CA LEU A 241 20.70 0.56 11.31
C LEU A 241 21.56 0.27 12.54
N ALA A 242 22.42 -0.74 12.47
CA ALA A 242 23.42 -0.99 13.50
C ALA A 242 24.57 0.04 13.39
N PRO A 243 25.22 0.41 14.52
CA PRO A 243 26.45 1.20 14.48
C PRO A 243 27.51 0.54 13.59
N ASN A 244 28.33 1.36 12.91
CA ASN A 244 29.34 0.95 11.93
C ASN A 244 28.79 0.24 10.66
N SER A 245 27.48 0.29 10.42
CA SER A 245 26.95 0.02 9.08
C SER A 245 27.29 1.15 8.11
N ARG A 246 27.22 0.90 6.81
CA ARG A 246 27.55 1.86 5.75
C ARG A 246 26.30 2.20 4.95
N VAL A 247 25.92 3.47 4.94
CA VAL A 247 24.74 3.94 4.23
C VAL A 247 25.13 4.98 3.19
N SER A 248 24.61 4.81 1.99
CA SER A 248 24.65 5.82 0.92
C SER A 248 23.27 6.46 0.79
N THR A 249 23.23 7.79 0.77
CA THR A 249 22.01 8.58 0.50
C THR A 249 22.29 9.59 -0.60
N ASP A 250 21.25 10.25 -1.08
CA ASP A 250 21.40 11.46 -1.89
C ASP A 250 21.92 12.65 -1.03
N ASP A 251 22.01 13.82 -1.66
CA ASP A 251 22.45 15.08 -1.04
C ASP A 251 21.39 15.72 -0.13
N TYR A 252 20.32 15.00 0.25
CA TYR A 252 19.34 15.55 1.16
C TYR A 252 19.94 15.76 2.56
N GLY A 253 20.00 17.03 2.98
CA GLY A 253 20.76 17.48 4.16
C GLY A 253 20.28 16.93 5.52
N VAL A 254 19.17 16.20 5.55
CA VAL A 254 18.64 15.57 6.77
C VAL A 254 19.42 14.31 7.17
N TYR A 255 19.90 13.53 6.20
CA TYR A 255 20.55 12.24 6.49
C TYR A 255 21.88 12.33 7.24
N PRO A 256 22.83 13.24 6.90
CA PRO A 256 24.13 13.29 7.58
C PRO A 256 24.01 13.39 9.12
N GLY A 257 23.11 14.24 9.61
CA GLY A 257 22.89 14.43 11.04
C GLY A 257 22.30 13.18 11.71
N ILE A 258 21.26 12.61 11.12
CA ILE A 258 20.59 11.41 11.64
C ILE A 258 21.56 10.22 11.69
N LEU A 259 22.27 9.96 10.60
CA LEU A 259 23.19 8.83 10.47
C LEU A 259 24.37 8.96 11.43
N LYS A 260 24.88 10.18 11.63
CA LYS A 260 25.92 10.46 12.64
C LYS A 260 25.44 10.14 14.06
N THR A 261 24.22 10.53 14.43
CA THR A 261 23.65 10.22 15.75
C THR A 261 23.46 8.70 15.95
N MET A 262 23.22 7.94 14.88
CA MET A 262 23.10 6.48 14.91
C MET A 262 24.45 5.74 14.87
N GLY A 263 25.58 6.45 14.77
CA GLY A 263 26.91 5.85 14.63
C GLY A 263 27.10 5.11 13.30
N VAL A 264 26.38 5.52 12.26
CA VAL A 264 26.43 4.93 10.92
C VAL A 264 27.45 5.67 10.06
N CYS A 265 28.26 4.93 9.30
CA CYS A 265 29.19 5.51 8.33
C CYS A 265 28.39 6.00 7.12
N HIS A 266 28.29 7.32 6.94
CA HIS A 266 27.61 7.93 5.80
C HIS A 266 28.59 8.20 4.66
N ALA A 267 28.25 7.73 3.46
CA ALA A 267 28.85 8.19 2.21
C ALA A 267 27.84 9.10 1.51
N SER A 268 28.02 10.42 1.65
CA SER A 268 27.26 11.44 0.90
C SER A 268 27.73 11.50 -0.56
N TYR A 269 26.81 11.59 -1.51
CA TYR A 269 27.11 11.48 -2.93
C TYR A 269 27.23 12.84 -3.63
N VAL A 270 28.36 13.11 -4.28
CA VAL A 270 28.49 14.13 -5.34
C VAL A 270 28.51 13.41 -6.70
N SER A 271 27.84 13.97 -7.70
CA SER A 271 27.41 13.31 -8.96
C SER A 271 28.47 12.63 -9.86
N SER A 272 29.74 12.56 -9.46
CA SER A 272 30.87 12.24 -10.34
C SER A 272 31.69 11.00 -9.99
N ASP A 273 31.47 10.30 -8.87
CA ASP A 273 32.32 9.17 -8.46
C ASP A 273 31.68 7.78 -8.60
N SER A 274 32.46 6.86 -9.18
CA SER A 274 32.10 5.50 -9.62
C SER A 274 32.03 4.44 -8.50
N GLN A 275 32.15 4.83 -7.23
CA GLN A 275 32.21 3.89 -6.07
C GLN A 275 30.96 3.87 -5.17
N GLY A 276 29.94 4.72 -5.42
CA GLY A 276 28.76 4.86 -4.56
C GLY A 276 27.44 4.95 -5.34
N ASN A 277 27.04 3.88 -6.01
CA ASN A 277 25.87 3.88 -6.89
C ASN A 277 24.54 3.75 -6.13
N LEU A 278 23.67 4.78 -6.15
CA LEU A 278 22.24 4.71 -5.75
C LEU A 278 21.37 3.91 -6.74
N ASN A 279 21.99 3.02 -7.53
CA ASN A 279 21.32 2.34 -8.64
C ASN A 279 20.29 1.31 -8.15
N ARG A 280 20.51 0.69 -6.98
CA ARG A 280 19.59 -0.32 -6.45
C ARG A 280 18.33 0.35 -5.94
N VAL A 281 18.45 1.47 -5.21
CA VAL A 281 17.29 2.18 -4.68
C VAL A 281 16.48 2.84 -5.80
N ASN A 282 17.16 3.39 -6.82
CA ASN A 282 16.49 3.90 -8.02
C ASN A 282 15.73 2.79 -8.79
N ALA A 283 16.33 1.61 -8.92
CA ALA A 283 15.64 0.46 -9.52
C ALA A 283 14.43 0.02 -8.69
N LEU A 284 14.55 0.03 -7.36
CA LEU A 284 13.44 -0.26 -6.44
C LEU A 284 12.28 0.71 -6.66
N HIS A 285 12.56 2.01 -6.73
CA HIS A 285 11.53 3.04 -6.96
C HIS A 285 10.81 2.88 -8.29
N SER A 286 11.56 2.62 -9.37
CA SER A 286 10.98 2.40 -10.70
C SER A 286 10.00 1.21 -10.71
N GLN A 287 10.41 0.11 -10.07
CA GLN A 287 9.57 -1.08 -9.95
C GLN A 287 8.38 -0.86 -9.02
N PHE A 288 8.56 -0.10 -7.93
CA PHE A 288 7.49 0.28 -7.02
C PHE A 288 6.42 1.12 -7.72
N LYS A 289 6.82 2.15 -8.46
CA LYS A 289 5.91 2.99 -9.26
C LYS A 289 5.15 2.16 -10.31
N SER A 290 5.84 1.26 -11.00
CA SER A 290 5.24 0.33 -11.97
C SER A 290 4.25 -0.64 -11.30
N PHE A 291 4.55 -1.12 -10.10
CA PHE A 291 3.67 -1.95 -9.30
C PHE A 291 2.37 -1.22 -8.92
N LEU A 292 2.48 0.01 -8.41
CA LEU A 292 1.31 0.81 -8.02
C LEU A 292 0.46 1.21 -9.23
N ALA A 293 1.08 1.55 -10.36
CA ALA A 293 0.39 1.95 -11.59
C ALA A 293 -0.61 0.86 -12.06
N ARG A 294 -0.20 -0.43 -12.00
CA ARG A 294 -1.05 -1.57 -12.36
C ARG A 294 -2.31 -1.70 -11.49
N LYS A 295 -2.27 -1.19 -10.25
CA LYS A 295 -3.42 -1.22 -9.33
C LYS A 295 -4.41 -0.07 -9.59
N ARG A 296 -4.13 0.81 -10.56
CA ARG A 296 -4.97 1.97 -10.97
C ARG A 296 -5.33 2.87 -9.78
N GLY A 297 -4.33 3.15 -8.94
CA GLY A 297 -4.43 3.97 -7.74
C GLY A 297 -4.85 3.17 -6.49
N VAL A 298 -4.05 3.31 -5.45
CA VAL A 298 -4.23 2.75 -4.11
C VAL A 298 -4.61 3.88 -3.17
N SER A 299 -5.59 3.67 -2.29
CA SER A 299 -5.90 4.67 -1.26
C SER A 299 -4.79 4.72 -0.22
N THR A 300 -4.40 5.90 0.26
CA THR A 300 -3.36 6.07 1.30
C THR A 300 -3.64 5.23 2.55
N ARG A 301 -4.92 5.11 2.95
CA ARG A 301 -5.38 4.20 4.02
C ARG A 301 -4.93 2.75 3.86
N ARG A 302 -4.72 2.30 2.62
CA ARG A 302 -4.27 0.94 2.31
C ARG A 302 -2.79 0.87 1.98
N LEU A 303 -2.11 2.00 1.85
CA LEU A 303 -0.72 2.06 1.41
C LEU A 303 0.20 1.12 2.22
N PRO A 304 0.13 1.04 3.57
CA PRO A 304 0.98 0.12 4.34
C PRO A 304 0.92 -1.34 3.85
N LEU A 305 -0.30 -1.84 3.63
CA LEU A 305 -0.55 -3.19 3.10
C LEU A 305 0.06 -3.42 1.71
N TYR A 306 0.11 -2.39 0.87
CA TYR A 306 0.70 -2.49 -0.46
C TYR A 306 2.23 -2.30 -0.45
N LEU A 307 2.78 -1.57 0.53
CA LEU A 307 4.23 -1.54 0.78
C LEU A 307 4.73 -2.93 1.19
N ALA A 308 3.99 -3.58 2.10
CA ALA A 308 4.26 -4.97 2.49
C ALA A 308 4.12 -5.94 1.31
N GLU A 309 3.08 -5.80 0.47
CA GLU A 309 2.95 -6.60 -0.78
C GLU A 309 4.18 -6.45 -1.67
N PHE A 310 4.62 -5.20 -1.88
CA PHE A 310 5.72 -4.90 -2.77
C PHE A 310 7.05 -5.42 -2.24
N SER A 311 7.37 -5.17 -0.97
CA SER A 311 8.59 -5.69 -0.33
C SER A 311 8.64 -7.22 -0.38
N TRP A 312 7.52 -7.89 -0.06
CA TRP A 312 7.44 -9.34 -0.16
C TRP A 312 7.65 -9.86 -1.59
N ARG A 313 7.00 -9.25 -2.60
CA ARG A 313 7.21 -9.62 -4.01
C ARG A 313 8.64 -9.38 -4.47
N TRP A 314 9.22 -8.26 -4.06
CA TRP A 314 10.60 -7.91 -4.37
C TRP A 314 11.55 -9.00 -3.89
N SER A 315 11.40 -9.46 -2.64
CA SER A 315 12.19 -10.58 -2.10
C SER A 315 11.86 -11.92 -2.76
N ALA A 316 10.60 -12.19 -3.11
CA ALA A 316 10.21 -13.45 -3.76
C ALA A 316 10.80 -13.59 -5.17
N CYS A 317 10.84 -12.51 -5.96
CA CYS A 317 11.49 -12.49 -7.28
C CYS A 317 12.99 -12.82 -7.23
N MET A 318 13.64 -12.75 -6.07
CA MET A 318 15.05 -13.10 -5.91
C MET A 318 15.32 -14.60 -5.82
N ASN A 319 14.35 -15.36 -5.32
CA ASN A 319 14.53 -16.79 -5.10
C ASN A 319 14.27 -17.62 -6.37
N ASP A 320 13.94 -16.96 -7.49
CA ASP A 320 13.46 -17.56 -8.75
C ASP A 320 12.40 -18.66 -8.50
N ASP A 321 11.56 -18.42 -7.48
CA ASP A 321 10.57 -19.39 -7.06
C ASP A 321 9.48 -19.48 -8.14
N SER A 322 9.10 -20.69 -8.52
CA SER A 322 7.89 -20.87 -9.31
C SER A 322 6.68 -20.29 -8.57
N THR A 323 5.65 -19.87 -9.33
CA THR A 323 4.37 -19.40 -8.78
C THR A 323 3.81 -20.36 -7.72
N SER A 324 3.92 -21.67 -7.96
CA SER A 324 3.49 -22.71 -7.02
C SER A 324 4.23 -22.62 -5.69
N LEU A 325 5.56 -22.52 -5.70
CA LEU A 325 6.35 -22.42 -4.48
C LEU A 325 6.04 -21.14 -3.69
N THR A 326 5.82 -20.03 -4.40
CA THR A 326 5.40 -18.76 -3.79
C THR A 326 4.01 -18.86 -3.15
N ALA A 327 3.06 -19.54 -3.81
CA ALA A 327 1.74 -19.82 -3.25
C ALA A 327 1.86 -20.67 -1.98
N SER A 328 2.62 -21.76 -2.00
CA SER A 328 2.84 -22.60 -0.82
C SER A 328 3.47 -21.82 0.34
N LYS A 329 4.38 -20.86 0.08
CA LYS A 329 4.93 -19.97 1.12
C LYS A 329 3.84 -19.12 1.80
N ILE A 330 2.90 -18.56 1.04
CA ILE A 330 1.74 -17.85 1.61
C ILE A 330 0.86 -18.80 2.42
N VAL A 331 0.58 -19.99 1.92
CA VAL A 331 -0.28 -20.97 2.61
C VAL A 331 0.36 -21.43 3.92
N ARG A 332 1.68 -21.63 3.94
CA ARG A 332 2.44 -21.89 5.18
C ARG A 332 2.29 -20.73 6.16
N LYS A 333 2.40 -19.47 5.71
CA LYS A 333 2.15 -18.30 6.57
C LYS A 333 0.71 -18.28 7.10
N ILE A 334 -0.29 -18.61 6.27
CA ILE A 334 -1.71 -18.70 6.68
C ILE A 334 -1.88 -19.70 7.83
N ALA A 335 -1.24 -20.88 7.72
CA ALA A 335 -1.31 -21.92 8.73
C ALA A 335 -0.50 -21.58 9.98
N ALA A 336 0.67 -20.96 9.81
CA ALA A 336 1.64 -20.66 10.86
C ALA A 336 1.28 -19.41 11.68
N THR A 337 0.37 -18.55 11.22
CA THR A 337 0.09 -17.27 11.86
C THR A 337 -1.25 -17.27 12.60
N ASP A 338 -1.26 -16.72 13.82
CA ASP A 338 -2.50 -16.39 14.52
C ASP A 338 -3.06 -15.08 13.96
N PHE A 339 -4.20 -15.16 13.27
CA PHE A 339 -4.74 -14.08 12.45
C PHE A 339 -6.05 -13.55 13.03
N HIS A 340 -6.00 -12.36 13.60
CA HIS A 340 -7.14 -11.73 14.28
C HIS A 340 -7.82 -10.62 13.46
N THR A 341 -7.18 -10.11 12.42
CA THR A 341 -7.69 -8.98 11.62
C THR A 341 -9.04 -9.31 10.98
N LYS A 342 -10.06 -8.53 11.31
CA LYS A 342 -11.42 -8.64 10.80
C LYS A 342 -11.65 -7.66 9.65
N VAL A 343 -12.69 -7.93 8.86
CA VAL A 343 -13.11 -7.04 7.76
C VAL A 343 -13.43 -5.63 8.25
N VAL A 344 -13.97 -5.53 9.46
CA VAL A 344 -14.33 -4.26 10.10
C VAL A 344 -13.11 -3.41 10.44
N ASP A 345 -11.97 -4.02 10.78
CA ASP A 345 -10.73 -3.30 11.11
C ASP A 345 -10.22 -2.54 9.88
N PHE A 346 -10.33 -3.15 8.70
CA PHE A 346 -10.04 -2.44 7.45
C PHE A 346 -11.01 -1.27 7.23
N LYS A 347 -12.30 -1.38 7.59
CA LYS A 347 -13.25 -0.27 7.37
C LYS A 347 -12.80 0.99 8.12
N TYR A 348 -12.31 0.83 9.34
CA TYR A 348 -11.97 1.91 10.27
C TYR A 348 -10.48 2.22 10.37
N SER A 349 -9.62 1.51 9.63
CA SER A 349 -8.19 1.84 9.55
C SER A 349 -7.99 3.31 9.14
N GLU A 350 -7.09 4.00 9.82
CA GLU A 350 -6.80 5.41 9.61
C GLU A 350 -6.13 5.68 8.26
N TYR A 351 -6.17 6.94 7.83
CA TYR A 351 -5.38 7.41 6.70
C TYR A 351 -4.05 7.92 7.25
N PRO A 352 -2.91 7.29 6.90
CA PRO A 352 -1.60 7.80 7.29
C PRO A 352 -1.46 9.27 6.92
N CYS A 353 -0.92 10.06 7.86
CA CYS A 353 -0.66 11.50 7.74
C CYS A 353 -1.90 12.38 7.51
N ALA A 354 -3.12 11.87 7.66
CA ALA A 354 -4.34 12.64 7.40
C ALA A 354 -4.71 13.63 8.52
N ASP A 355 -4.19 13.42 9.71
CA ASP A 355 -4.23 14.35 10.85
C ASP A 355 -3.60 15.70 10.53
N TRP A 356 -2.60 15.76 9.63
CA TRP A 356 -2.01 17.00 9.14
C TRP A 356 -3.05 18.00 8.61
N TRP A 357 -4.13 17.55 7.97
CA TRP A 357 -5.19 18.44 7.48
C TRP A 357 -5.94 19.17 8.60
N LYS A 358 -5.78 18.74 9.85
CA LYS A 358 -6.36 19.39 11.03
C LYS A 358 -5.42 20.43 11.65
N THR A 359 -4.14 20.46 11.26
CA THR A 359 -3.19 21.48 11.72
C THR A 359 -3.46 22.81 11.03
N ASP A 360 -2.87 23.89 11.54
CA ASP A 360 -3.08 25.21 10.95
C ASP A 360 -2.46 25.32 9.56
N GLU A 361 -1.34 24.64 9.30
CA GLU A 361 -0.76 24.51 7.96
C GLU A 361 -1.71 23.79 6.99
N GLY A 362 -2.33 22.69 7.44
CA GLY A 362 -3.30 21.94 6.65
C GLY A 362 -4.54 22.76 6.30
N LYS A 363 -5.06 23.53 7.26
CA LYS A 363 -6.20 24.45 7.03
C LYS A 363 -5.84 25.55 6.04
N LYS A 364 -4.66 26.18 6.20
CA LYS A 364 -4.15 27.21 5.29
C LYS A 364 -4.01 26.70 3.86
N GLU A 365 -3.47 25.50 3.70
CA GLU A 365 -3.37 24.87 2.38
C GLU A 365 -4.73 24.51 1.81
N ASN A 366 -5.71 24.11 2.63
CA ASN A 366 -7.06 23.85 2.13
C ASN A 366 -7.72 25.14 1.61
N ILE A 367 -7.59 26.26 2.31
CA ILE A 367 -8.05 27.58 1.83
C ILE A 367 -7.40 27.91 0.48
N ARG A 368 -6.09 27.71 0.36
CA ARG A 368 -5.37 27.92 -0.90
C ARG A 368 -5.90 27.03 -2.02
N ILE A 369 -6.09 25.74 -1.77
CA ILE A 369 -6.61 24.79 -2.75
C ILE A 369 -8.02 25.19 -3.22
N ASP A 370 -8.88 25.63 -2.29
CA ASP A 370 -10.24 26.07 -2.60
C ASP A 370 -10.23 27.37 -3.41
N ALA A 371 -9.39 28.35 -3.04
CA ALA A 371 -9.19 29.59 -3.80
C ALA A 371 -8.71 29.32 -5.23
N ASP A 372 -7.67 28.50 -5.39
CA ASP A 372 -7.13 28.10 -6.70
C ASP A 372 -8.20 27.40 -7.56
N ALA A 373 -9.08 26.59 -6.94
CA ALA A 373 -10.15 25.89 -7.63
C ALA A 373 -11.24 26.84 -8.14
N VAL A 374 -11.62 27.83 -7.33
CA VAL A 374 -12.63 28.84 -7.68
C VAL A 374 -12.09 29.79 -8.74
N GLN A 375 -10.87 30.31 -8.58
CA GLN A 375 -10.20 31.14 -9.58
C GLN A 375 -10.12 30.46 -10.96
N TYR A 376 -9.79 29.16 -10.96
CA TYR A 376 -9.80 28.38 -12.19
C TYR A 376 -11.21 28.23 -12.78
N ALA A 377 -12.22 27.93 -11.96
CA ALA A 377 -13.60 27.78 -12.41
C ALA A 377 -14.12 29.08 -13.01
N LEU A 378 -13.82 30.21 -12.39
CA LEU A 378 -14.17 31.56 -12.82
C LEU A 378 -13.45 31.94 -14.12
N ARG A 379 -12.14 31.67 -14.23
CA ARG A 379 -11.39 31.84 -15.49
C ARG A 379 -11.96 31.00 -16.63
N LYS A 380 -12.39 29.78 -16.34
CA LYS A 380 -13.02 28.90 -17.34
C LYS A 380 -14.41 29.41 -17.74
N ALA A 381 -15.22 29.82 -16.77
CA ALA A 381 -16.55 30.39 -16.98
C ALA A 381 -16.50 31.64 -17.86
N ARG A 382 -15.59 32.59 -17.55
CA ARG A 382 -15.39 33.83 -18.33
C ARG A 382 -14.94 33.59 -19.79
N LYS A 383 -14.33 32.44 -20.09
CA LYS A 383 -13.90 32.09 -21.45
C LYS A 383 -14.97 31.38 -22.27
N ASP A 384 -16.00 30.85 -21.63
CA ASP A 384 -17.04 30.06 -22.25
C ASP A 384 -18.29 30.92 -22.42
N PRO A 385 -18.61 31.37 -23.65
CA PRO A 385 -19.68 32.34 -23.92
C PRO A 385 -21.08 31.81 -23.59
N ASP A 386 -21.24 30.49 -23.44
CA ASP A 386 -22.51 29.86 -23.06
C ASP A 386 -22.71 29.80 -21.53
N THR A 387 -21.76 30.32 -20.74
CA THR A 387 -21.87 30.30 -19.28
C THR A 387 -22.86 31.37 -18.79
N PRO A 388 -23.88 31.02 -17.99
CA PRO A 388 -24.81 32.01 -17.44
C PRO A 388 -24.13 33.04 -16.54
N GLU A 389 -24.53 34.31 -16.65
CA GLU A 389 -23.96 35.43 -15.87
C GLU A 389 -24.08 35.19 -14.35
N ASP A 390 -25.23 34.67 -13.89
CA ASP A 390 -25.48 34.32 -12.48
C ASP A 390 -24.42 33.35 -11.93
N ARG A 391 -23.90 32.45 -12.77
CA ARG A 391 -22.84 31.51 -12.37
C ARG A 391 -21.49 32.19 -12.22
N ILE A 392 -21.20 33.19 -13.06
CA ILE A 392 -19.98 33.99 -12.96
C ILE A 392 -20.05 34.83 -11.69
N GLN A 393 -21.19 35.48 -11.42
CA GLN A 393 -21.42 36.26 -10.21
C GLN A 393 -21.25 35.40 -8.94
N LEU A 394 -21.89 34.23 -8.87
CA LEU A 394 -21.73 33.32 -7.74
C LEU A 394 -20.27 32.91 -7.50
N LEU A 395 -19.52 32.62 -8.57
CA LEU A 395 -18.10 32.27 -8.44
C LEU A 395 -17.25 33.45 -7.97
N SER A 396 -17.58 34.67 -8.38
CA SER A 396 -16.93 35.90 -7.90
C SER A 396 -17.18 36.13 -6.41
N GLU A 397 -18.43 35.98 -5.95
CA GLU A 397 -18.77 36.11 -4.52
C GLU A 397 -18.02 35.07 -3.66
N ILE A 398 -17.92 33.82 -4.14
CA ILE A 398 -17.15 32.77 -3.47
C ILE A 398 -15.64 33.09 -3.47
N GLU A 399 -15.11 33.66 -4.55
CA GLU A 399 -13.71 34.08 -4.62
C GLU A 399 -13.40 35.16 -3.57
N GLU A 400 -14.26 36.17 -3.44
CA GLU A 400 -14.11 37.25 -2.45
C GLU A 400 -14.10 36.71 -1.00
N ASP A 401 -15.05 35.83 -0.64
CA ASP A 401 -15.09 35.18 0.69
C ASP A 401 -13.83 34.35 0.97
N LEU A 402 -13.29 33.66 -0.03
CA LEU A 402 -12.05 32.88 0.11
C LEU A 402 -10.81 33.78 0.23
N LEU A 403 -10.77 34.92 -0.47
CA LEU A 403 -9.70 35.92 -0.34
C LEU A 403 -9.68 36.53 1.07
N GLU A 404 -10.85 36.84 1.63
CA GLU A 404 -10.98 37.34 3.01
C GLU A 404 -10.49 36.29 4.01
N LYS A 405 -10.96 35.05 3.92
CA LYS A 405 -10.48 33.93 4.76
C LYS A 405 -8.98 33.69 4.63
N ALA A 406 -8.43 33.83 3.42
CA ALA A 406 -7.00 33.71 3.19
C ALA A 406 -6.23 34.83 3.88
N ALA A 407 -6.71 36.08 3.81
CA ALA A 407 -6.11 37.21 4.50
C ALA A 407 -6.13 37.03 6.02
N GLU A 408 -7.26 36.62 6.60
CA GLU A 408 -7.39 36.32 8.03
C GLU A 408 -6.45 35.21 8.49
N ALA A 409 -6.28 34.17 7.67
CA ALA A 409 -5.38 33.05 7.95
C ALA A 409 -3.89 33.36 7.65
N GLY A 410 -3.58 34.55 7.12
CA GLY A 410 -2.22 34.94 6.71
C GLY A 410 -1.68 34.11 5.54
N VAL A 411 -2.56 33.67 4.65
CA VAL A 411 -2.21 32.90 3.44
C VAL A 411 -1.99 33.86 2.28
N VAL A 412 -0.76 33.93 1.80
CA VAL A 412 -0.44 34.69 0.58
C VAL A 412 -0.85 33.85 -0.63
N LEU A 413 -1.98 34.20 -1.24
CA LEU A 413 -2.38 33.67 -2.54
C LEU A 413 -1.54 34.37 -3.60
N GLN A 414 -0.87 33.62 -4.48
CA GLN A 414 -0.11 34.24 -5.58
C GLN A 414 -1.11 34.93 -6.51
N ALA A 415 -1.07 36.27 -6.54
CA ALA A 415 -1.72 37.01 -7.60
C ALA A 415 -1.13 36.54 -8.93
N THR A 416 -1.99 36.14 -9.87
CA THR A 416 -1.58 35.70 -11.20
C THR A 416 -1.21 36.90 -12.08
N GLU A 417 -0.34 37.80 -11.61
CA GLU A 417 0.17 38.92 -12.41
C GLU A 417 1.24 38.46 -13.42
N ASP A 418 1.94 37.36 -13.15
CA ASP A 418 2.98 36.82 -14.04
C ASP A 418 2.45 36.08 -15.30
N GLU A 419 1.14 35.82 -15.39
CA GLU A 419 0.56 35.13 -16.56
C GLU A 419 0.32 36.09 -17.75
N ALA A 420 0.15 37.39 -17.52
CA ALA A 420 0.00 38.39 -18.60
C ALA A 420 1.29 38.54 -19.42
N ALA A 421 2.45 38.49 -18.76
CA ALA A 421 3.76 38.62 -19.41
C ALA A 421 4.16 37.38 -20.24
N ASN A 422 3.73 36.18 -19.84
CA ASN A 422 4.01 34.95 -20.58
C ASN A 422 3.03 34.68 -21.73
N TYR A 423 1.81 35.23 -21.68
CA TYR A 423 0.86 35.17 -22.80
C TYR A 423 1.23 36.16 -23.93
N ALA A 424 1.72 37.36 -23.60
CA ALA A 424 2.18 38.34 -24.60
C ALA A 424 3.35 37.83 -25.48
N LYS A 425 4.14 36.85 -25.01
CA LYS A 425 5.20 36.20 -25.79
C LYS A 425 4.71 35.11 -26.74
N LYS A 426 3.48 34.61 -26.60
CA LYS A 426 2.90 33.58 -27.49
C LYS A 426 2.06 34.14 -28.63
N GLU A 427 1.68 35.42 -28.57
CA GLU A 427 0.87 36.09 -29.60
C GLU A 427 1.68 36.90 -30.62
N GLN A 428 3.01 36.91 -30.54
CA GLN A 428 3.80 37.43 -31.65
C GLN A 428 3.78 36.42 -32.81
N PRO A 429 3.19 36.75 -33.97
CA PRO A 429 3.28 35.90 -35.14
C PRO A 429 4.75 35.71 -35.51
N ARG A 430 5.19 34.46 -35.67
CA ARG A 430 6.51 34.17 -36.24
C ARG A 430 6.59 34.86 -37.61
N PRO A 431 7.67 35.58 -37.94
CA PRO A 431 7.81 36.16 -39.27
C PRO A 431 7.73 35.04 -40.31
N LEU A 432 6.82 35.19 -41.26
CA LEU A 432 6.69 34.32 -42.43
C LEU A 432 8.02 34.35 -43.19
N THR A 433 8.80 33.27 -43.09
CA THR A 433 9.90 33.01 -44.02
C THR A 433 9.32 32.74 -45.40
N MET A 434 9.38 33.78 -46.23
CA MET A 434 9.04 33.75 -47.65
C MET A 434 9.96 32.75 -48.37
N PHE A 435 9.41 31.62 -48.80
CA PHE A 435 10.08 30.69 -49.71
C PHE A 435 10.24 31.37 -51.07
N MET A 436 11.46 31.78 -51.41
CA MET A 436 11.83 32.12 -52.78
C MET A 436 11.98 30.83 -53.58
N LEU A 437 11.02 30.59 -54.49
CA LEU A 437 11.17 29.67 -55.61
C LEU A 437 12.31 30.21 -56.50
N LYS A 438 13.40 29.45 -56.61
CA LYS A 438 14.37 29.63 -57.71
C LYS A 438 13.86 28.85 -58.92
N SER A 439 13.57 29.59 -59.98
CA SER A 439 13.65 29.15 -61.37
C SER A 439 15.09 28.84 -61.76
#